data_AF-A0A5Q4BGG0-F1
#
_entry.id   AF-A0A5Q4BGG0-F1
#
_cell.length_a   1.000
_cell.length_b   1.000
_cell.length_c   1.000
_cell.angle_alpha   90.00
_cell.angle_beta   90.00
_cell.angle_gamma   90.00
#
_symmetry.space_group_name_H-M   'P 1'
#
loop_
_entity.id
_entity.type
_entity.pdbx_description
1 polymer ?
#
loop_
_entity_poly.entity_id
_entity_poly.type
_entity_poly.pdbx_seq_one_letter_code
_entity_poly.pdbx_strand_id
1 'polypeptide(L)' 'MTKNCKTFHLVVGGDTCYDIAAKAGITLTNFYAWNPAVGSSCASLWGQYYVCIAIL' A
#
# COMPACT_ATOMS: atom_id res chain seq x y z
N MET A 1 4.27 0.19 8.78
CA MET A 1 4.79 -0.34 7.50
C MET A 1 5.87 -1.37 7.80
N THR A 2 6.04 -2.39 6.96
CA THR A 2 7.14 -3.37 7.07
C THR A 2 8.52 -2.70 6.96
N LYS A 3 9.53 -3.27 7.62
CA LYS A 3 10.93 -2.78 7.58
C LYS A 3 11.68 -3.18 6.31
N ASN A 4 11.23 -4.21 5.60
CA ASN A 4 11.90 -4.76 4.42
C ASN A 4 11.35 -4.14 3.12
N CYS A 5 10.78 -2.95 3.18
CA CYS A 5 10.20 -2.34 1.99
C CYS A 5 11.29 -1.96 0.99
N LYS A 6 11.18 -2.48 -0.23
CA LYS A 6 12.08 -2.21 -1.34
C LYS A 6 11.56 -1.07 -2.21
N THR A 7 10.25 -1.04 -2.45
CA THR A 7 9.63 -0.08 -3.37
C THR A 7 8.43 0.58 -2.70
N PHE A 8 8.35 1.90 -2.83
CA PHE A 8 7.30 2.71 -2.26
C PHE A 8 6.45 3.36 -3.36
N HIS A 9 5.16 3.48 -3.10
CA HIS A 9 4.19 4.24 -3.90
C HIS A 9 3.74 5.46 -3.10
N LEU A 10 3.78 6.65 -3.72
CA LEU A 10 3.21 7.87 -3.14
C LEU A 10 1.71 7.88 -3.41
N VAL A 11 0.89 7.86 -2.36
CA VAL A 11 -0.56 7.89 -2.48
C VAL A 11 -1.01 9.25 -3.02
N VAL A 12 -1.75 9.23 -4.14
CA VAL A 12 -2.34 10.42 -4.75
C VAL A 12 -3.87 10.38 -4.67
N GLY A 13 -4.52 11.51 -4.95
CA GLY A 13 -5.98 11.60 -4.92
C GLY A 13 -6.64 10.60 -5.88
N GLY A 14 -7.59 9.83 -5.36
CA GLY A 14 -8.31 8.80 -6.12
C GLY A 14 -7.67 7.40 -6.06
N ASP A 15 -6.51 7.25 -5.42
CA ASP A 15 -5.96 5.92 -5.18
C ASP A 15 -6.82 5.13 -4.18
N THR A 16 -6.91 3.82 -4.42
CA THR A 16 -7.43 2.84 -3.47
C THR A 16 -6.37 1.77 -3.22
N CYS A 17 -6.45 1.06 -2.09
CA CYS A 17 -5.52 -0.04 -1.80
C CYS A 17 -5.61 -1.15 -2.87
N TYR A 18 -6.82 -1.37 -3.43
CA TYR A 18 -7.01 -2.31 -4.52
C TYR A 18 -6.27 -1.88 -5.78
N ASP A 19 -6.43 -0.63 -6.22
CA ASP A 19 -5.82 -0.14 -7.44
C ASP A 19 -4.29 -0.08 -7.33
N ILE A 20 -3.76 0.34 -6.18
CA ILE A 20 -2.32 0.34 -5.92
C ILE A 20 -1.77 -1.09 -5.99
N ALA A 21 -2.42 -2.05 -5.30
CA ALA A 21 -1.99 -3.44 -5.29
C ALA A 21 -2.04 -4.06 -6.71
N ALA A 22 -3.13 -3.82 -7.45
CA ALA A 22 -3.30 -4.31 -8.82
C ALA A 22 -2.24 -3.73 -9.77
N LYS A 23 -1.99 -2.41 -9.73
CA LYS A 23 -0.95 -1.75 -10.54
C LYS A 23 0.45 -2.24 -10.19
N ALA A 24 0.71 -2.55 -8.92
CA ALA A 24 1.98 -3.12 -8.47
C ALA A 24 2.11 -4.64 -8.74
N GLY A 25 1.06 -5.30 -9.21
CA GLY A 25 1.06 -6.74 -9.48
C GLY A 25 1.13 -7.61 -8.21
N ILE A 26 0.63 -7.11 -7.08
CA ILE A 26 0.61 -7.81 -5.79
C ILE A 26 -0.82 -8.10 -5.34
N THR A 27 -1.00 -9.08 -4.46
CA THR A 27 -2.32 -9.32 -3.86
C THR A 27 -2.67 -8.20 -2.87
N LEU A 28 -3.96 -7.89 -2.74
CA LEU A 28 -4.44 -6.94 -1.75
C LEU A 28 -4.09 -7.37 -0.32
N THR A 29 -4.08 -8.68 -0.05
CA THR A 29 -3.63 -9.25 1.22
C THR A 29 -2.17 -8.91 1.53
N ASN A 30 -1.27 -9.04 0.54
CA ASN A 30 0.13 -8.66 0.72
C ASN A 30 0.27 -7.17 0.98
N PHE A 31 -0.48 -6.34 0.23
CA PHE A 31 -0.49 -4.90 0.45
C PHE A 31 -0.88 -4.52 1.89
N TYR A 32 -1.95 -5.11 2.42
CA TYR A 32 -2.37 -4.88 3.81
C TYR A 32 -1.35 -5.38 4.83
N ALA A 33 -0.75 -6.55 4.60
CA ALA A 33 0.29 -7.08 5.47
C ALA A 33 1.51 -6.16 5.55
N TRP A 34 1.90 -5.51 4.45
CA TRP A 34 3.05 -4.61 4.40
C TRP A 34 2.73 -3.21 4.92
N ASN A 35 1.46 -2.81 4.88
CA ASN A 35 0.97 -1.49 5.25
C ASN A 35 -0.14 -1.54 6.32
N PRO A 36 0.12 -2.09 7.52
CA PRO A 36 -0.93 -2.26 8.54
C PRO A 36 -1.60 -0.93 8.97
N ALA A 37 -0.93 0.20 8.77
CA ALA A 37 -1.46 1.53 9.10
C ALA A 37 -2.65 1.96 8.21
N VAL A 38 -2.82 1.38 7.02
CA VAL A 38 -3.96 1.70 6.13
C VAL A 38 -5.26 1.03 6.59
N GLY A 39 -5.16 0.08 7.53
CA GLY A 39 -6.27 -0.75 8.00
C GLY A 39 -6.69 -1.81 6.97
N SER A 40 -7.47 -2.80 7.42
CA SER A 40 -7.99 -3.88 6.58
C SER A 40 -9.10 -3.44 5.62
N SER A 41 -9.73 -2.29 5.88
CA SER A 41 -10.74 -1.67 5.02
C SER A 41 -10.17 -0.56 4.13
N CYS A 42 -8.85 -0.32 4.13
CA CYS A 42 -8.21 0.80 3.45
C CYS A 42 -8.65 2.20 3.93
N ALA A 43 -9.42 2.31 5.01
CA ALA A 43 -9.99 3.58 5.48
C ALA A 43 -8.95 4.62 5.93
N SER A 44 -7.73 4.16 6.24
CA SER A 44 -6.62 5.03 6.67
C SER A 44 -5.57 5.23 5.56
N LEU A 45 -5.96 5.06 4.29
CA LEU A 45 -5.12 5.41 3.15
C LEU A 45 -5.15 6.93 2.92
N TRP A 46 -4.19 7.63 3.52
CA TRP A 46 -4.09 9.08 3.41
C TRP A 46 -3.24 9.47 2.20
N GLY A 47 -3.71 10.45 1.44
CA GLY A 47 -2.92 11.05 0.35
C GLY A 47 -1.64 11.73 0.87
N GLN A 48 -0.64 11.84 0.00
CA GLN A 48 0.69 12.37 0.31
C GLN A 48 1.52 11.53 1.29
N TYR A 49 1.09 10.30 1.59
CA TYR A 49 1.88 9.31 2.32
C TYR A 49 2.44 8.25 1.38
N TYR A 50 3.55 7.64 1.79
CA TYR A 50 4.10 6.49 1.08
C TYR A 50 3.55 5.18 1.64
N VAL A 51 3.27 4.24 0.75
CA VAL A 51 2.92 2.84 1.06
C VAL A 51 3.91 1.90 0.38
N CYS A 52 4.15 0.75 1.01
CA CYS A 52 5.04 -0.27 0.49
C CYS A 52 4.34 -1.14 -0.56
N ILE A 53 4.97 -1.33 -1.72
CA ILE A 53 4.44 -2.15 -2.82
C ILE A 53 5.38 -3.27 -3.28
N ALA A 54 6.57 -3.39 -2.68
CA ALA A 54 7.44 -4.54 -2.85
C ALA A 54 8.37 -4.71 -1.64
N ILE A 55 8.71 -5.94 -1.29
CA ILE A 55 9.69 -6.28 -0.27
C ILE A 55 11.01 -6.75 -0.89
N LEU A 56 12.10 -6.71 -0.12
CA LEU A 56 13.38 -7.35 -0.46
C LEU A 56 13.29 -8.88 -0.40
#